data_AF-A0A0Q5MQC3-F1
#
_entry.id   AF-A0A0Q5MQC3-F1
#
_cell.length_a   1.000
_cell.length_b   1.000
_cell.length_c   1.000
_cell.angle_alpha   90.00
_cell.angle_beta   90.00
_cell.angle_gamma   90.00
#
_symmetry.space_group_name_H-M   'P 1'
#
loop_
_entity.id
_entity.type
_entity.pdbx_description
1 polymer ?
#
loop_
_entity_poly.entity_id
_entity_poly.type
_entity_poly.pdbx_seq_one_letter_code
_entity_poly.pdbx_strand_id
1 'polypeptide(L)'
;MMSSSASSGAAPGPSNTLNIQGSQIAPDLRSMAIASGWDQASKLFVNITAPYINRLVVSQSFPAGIEITIGANTIVSSDGSSAALTASVPVSVRNLGQVLASGGNGGYGGLITVFYQSQAVSGYGGAGGAGAGFAPGSLAYSSTGGGGASGSSQTYTGPTFPGDVPATARGGDGGGGGGHGQAGLSGFPGSASGTYTSSSSSPPGGVGSPSNAVTGNSYITWLATGTRTGAIT
;
A
#
# COMPACT_ATOMS: atom_id res chain seq x y z
N MET A 1 -63.92 22.15 -9.74
CA MET A 1 -62.58 22.64 -9.34
C MET A 1 -62.05 21.72 -8.26
N MET A 2 -61.22 20.74 -8.61
CA MET A 2 -60.51 19.91 -7.64
C MET A 2 -59.10 20.48 -7.49
N SER A 3 -58.82 21.04 -6.33
CA SER A 3 -57.48 21.50 -5.95
C SER A 3 -56.69 20.31 -5.42
N SER A 4 -55.70 19.85 -6.19
CA SER A 4 -54.70 18.89 -5.72
C SER A 4 -53.56 19.66 -5.04
N SER A 5 -53.54 19.69 -3.72
CA SER A 5 -52.39 20.16 -2.95
C SER A 5 -51.28 19.10 -3.01
N ALA A 6 -50.23 19.38 -3.78
CA ALA A 6 -48.98 18.63 -3.71
C ALA A 6 -48.31 18.91 -2.35
N SER A 7 -48.15 17.88 -1.52
CA SER A 7 -47.29 17.97 -0.33
C SER A 7 -45.85 18.14 -0.80
N SER A 8 -45.27 19.32 -0.58
CA SER A 8 -43.84 19.53 -0.73
C SER A 8 -43.10 18.55 0.19
N GLY A 9 -42.33 17.62 -0.38
CA GLY A 9 -41.46 16.74 0.39
C GLY A 9 -40.53 17.58 1.25
N ALA A 10 -40.69 17.49 2.57
CA ALA A 10 -39.76 18.11 3.50
C ALA A 10 -38.36 17.56 3.21
N ALA A 11 -37.39 18.46 3.03
CA ALA A 11 -35.98 18.08 2.99
C ALA A 11 -35.67 17.26 4.26
N PRO A 12 -34.92 16.15 4.17
CA PRO A 12 -34.48 15.42 5.35
C PRO A 12 -33.87 16.40 6.34
N GLY A 13 -34.27 16.34 7.61
CA GLY A 13 -33.64 17.13 8.67
C GLY A 13 -32.13 16.84 8.72
N PRO A 14 -31.33 17.72 9.36
CA PRO A 14 -29.89 17.57 9.37
C PRO A 14 -29.48 16.20 9.94
N SER A 15 -28.72 15.43 9.18
CA SER A 15 -28.12 14.18 9.66
C SER A 15 -26.76 14.47 10.27
N ASN A 16 -26.61 14.18 11.56
CA ASN A 16 -25.33 14.19 12.25
C ASN A 16 -24.57 12.86 12.10
N THR A 17 -25.07 11.96 11.26
CA THR A 17 -24.51 10.63 11.03
C THR A 17 -24.17 10.42 9.55
N LEU A 18 -22.93 10.04 9.28
CA LEU A 18 -22.45 9.62 7.97
C LEU A 18 -22.20 8.10 7.99
N ASN A 19 -22.84 7.37 7.10
CA ASN A 19 -22.62 5.92 6.95
C ASN A 19 -21.82 5.64 5.67
N ILE A 20 -20.67 4.97 5.81
CA ILE A 20 -19.83 4.56 4.68
C ILE A 20 -19.89 3.04 4.58
N GLN A 21 -20.69 2.54 3.64
CA GLN A 21 -20.98 1.10 3.47
C GLN A 21 -20.27 0.48 2.26
N GLY A 22 -19.98 1.27 1.22
CA GLY A 22 -19.21 0.84 0.06
C GLY A 22 -17.72 1.13 0.25
N SER A 23 -16.86 0.28 -0.29
CA SER A 23 -15.41 0.50 -0.28
C SER A 23 -15.04 1.83 -0.95
N GLN A 24 -14.10 2.57 -0.35
CA GLN A 24 -13.70 3.91 -0.82
C GLN A 24 -12.19 4.07 -0.86
N ILE A 25 -11.73 4.91 -1.78
CA ILE A 25 -10.36 5.41 -1.82
C ILE A 25 -10.38 6.80 -1.21
N ALA A 26 -9.69 6.98 -0.08
CA ALA A 26 -9.52 8.25 0.61
C ALA A 26 -10.81 9.09 0.71
N PRO A 27 -11.88 8.60 1.38
CA PRO A 27 -13.16 9.30 1.44
C PRO A 27 -13.03 10.68 2.09
N ASP A 28 -13.61 11.70 1.45
CA ASP A 28 -13.75 13.03 2.04
C ASP A 28 -14.94 13.08 3.00
N LEU A 29 -14.66 12.80 4.28
CA LEU A 29 -15.68 12.69 5.32
C LEU A 29 -16.54 13.95 5.45
N ARG A 30 -15.95 15.14 5.29
CA ARG A 30 -16.69 16.40 5.47
C ARG A 30 -17.60 16.65 4.28
N SER A 31 -17.10 16.52 3.05
CA SER A 31 -17.90 16.72 1.84
C SER A 31 -19.04 15.70 1.79
N MET A 32 -18.78 14.44 2.14
CA MET A 32 -19.81 13.41 2.23
C MET A 32 -20.86 13.70 3.32
N ALA A 33 -20.43 14.18 4.50
CA ALA A 33 -21.34 14.54 5.58
C ALA A 33 -22.23 15.73 5.21
N ILE A 34 -21.66 16.80 4.63
CA ILE A 34 -22.40 17.97 4.16
C ILE A 34 -23.42 17.57 3.08
N ALA A 35 -23.00 16.73 2.12
CA ALA A 35 -23.91 16.19 1.10
C ALA A 35 -25.05 15.34 1.71
N SER A 36 -24.82 14.75 2.88
CA SER A 36 -25.81 13.99 3.66
C SER A 36 -26.65 14.86 4.61
N GLY A 37 -26.49 16.19 4.57
CA GLY A 37 -27.27 17.14 5.37
C GLY A 37 -26.65 17.52 6.72
N TRP A 38 -25.36 17.24 6.96
CA TRP A 38 -24.70 17.67 8.19
C TRP A 38 -24.58 19.21 8.27
N ASP A 39 -25.06 19.77 9.38
CA ASP A 39 -25.17 21.22 9.61
C ASP A 39 -23.87 21.89 10.09
N GLN A 40 -22.81 21.12 10.36
CA GLN A 40 -21.52 21.56 10.90
C GLN A 40 -21.56 22.11 12.34
N ALA A 41 -22.74 22.30 12.91
CA ALA A 41 -22.96 22.78 14.27
C ALA A 41 -23.04 21.63 15.28
N SER A 42 -23.45 20.45 14.83
CA SER A 42 -23.57 19.24 15.64
C SER A 42 -22.33 18.33 15.49
N LYS A 43 -21.99 17.56 16.53
CA LYS A 43 -20.93 16.55 16.45
C LYS A 43 -21.25 15.55 15.33
N LEU A 44 -20.26 15.24 14.48
CA LEU A 44 -20.42 14.25 13.41
C LEU A 44 -20.08 12.84 13.92
N PHE A 45 -20.97 11.88 13.66
CA PHE A 45 -20.74 10.45 13.85
C PHE A 45 -20.53 9.78 12.50
N VAL A 46 -19.38 9.14 12.30
CA VAL A 46 -19.05 8.42 11.07
C VAL A 46 -19.04 6.93 11.36
N ASN A 47 -19.93 6.17 10.72
CA ASN A 47 -19.98 4.72 10.83
C ASN A 47 -19.45 4.10 9.54
N ILE A 48 -18.26 3.50 9.62
CA ILE A 48 -17.63 2.82 8.48
C ILE A 48 -17.88 1.33 8.63
N THR A 49 -18.68 0.79 7.71
CA THR A 49 -18.96 -0.66 7.59
C THR A 49 -18.50 -1.22 6.25
N ALA A 50 -17.95 -0.37 5.39
CA ALA A 50 -17.28 -0.78 4.17
C ALA A 50 -16.17 -1.81 4.45
N PRO A 51 -16.01 -2.85 3.62
CA PRO A 51 -14.96 -3.85 3.85
C PRO A 51 -13.56 -3.26 3.67
N TYR A 52 -13.41 -2.29 2.75
CA TYR A 52 -12.11 -1.72 2.39
C TYR A 52 -12.15 -0.19 2.36
N ILE A 53 -11.23 0.44 3.08
CA ILE A 53 -10.92 1.87 2.95
C ILE A 53 -9.43 2.00 2.61
N ASN A 54 -9.15 2.42 1.38
CA ASN A 54 -7.79 2.78 0.99
C ASN A 54 -7.49 4.18 1.57
N ARG A 55 -6.88 4.17 2.76
CA ARG A 55 -6.53 5.31 3.60
C ARG A 55 -7.73 6.12 4.12
N LEU A 56 -7.66 6.51 5.38
CA LEU A 56 -8.61 7.39 6.05
C LEU A 56 -7.86 8.65 6.49
N VAL A 57 -8.25 9.81 5.96
CA VAL A 57 -7.59 11.08 6.26
C VAL A 57 -8.59 12.03 6.91
N VAL A 58 -8.25 12.51 8.11
CA VAL A 58 -9.03 13.45 8.90
C VAL A 58 -8.20 14.71 9.09
N SER A 59 -8.26 15.61 8.11
CA SER A 59 -7.43 16.83 8.09
C SER A 59 -8.22 18.13 8.18
N GLN A 60 -9.51 18.10 7.84
CA GLN A 60 -10.38 19.25 7.89
C GLN A 60 -10.99 19.40 9.29
N SER A 61 -11.23 20.65 9.73
CA SER A 61 -11.83 20.91 11.04
C SER A 61 -13.29 20.45 11.12
N PHE A 62 -13.65 19.84 12.26
CA PHE A 62 -15.02 19.50 12.65
C PHE A 62 -15.35 20.27 13.94
N PRO A 63 -16.01 21.45 13.87
CA PRO A 63 -16.11 22.39 15.00
C PRO A 63 -16.73 21.80 16.27
N ALA A 64 -17.77 20.99 16.13
CA ALA A 64 -18.42 20.28 17.23
C ALA A 64 -17.80 18.89 17.51
N GLY A 65 -16.67 18.58 16.86
CA GLY A 65 -15.97 17.31 16.94
C GLY A 65 -16.48 16.26 15.95
N ILE A 66 -15.70 15.19 15.85
CA ILE A 66 -15.98 14.02 15.02
C ILE A 66 -15.66 12.75 15.82
N GLU A 67 -16.53 11.75 15.69
CA GLU A 67 -16.31 10.39 16.16
C GLU A 67 -16.42 9.41 15.00
N ILE A 68 -15.41 8.58 14.82
CA ILE A 68 -15.33 7.59 13.75
C ILE A 68 -15.39 6.20 14.36
N THR A 69 -16.38 5.41 13.95
CA THR A 69 -16.44 3.98 14.24
C THR A 69 -16.02 3.19 13.00
N ILE A 70 -14.95 2.43 13.13
CA ILE A 70 -14.48 1.48 12.11
C ILE A 70 -15.06 0.11 12.48
N GLY A 71 -15.88 -0.45 11.60
CA GLY A 71 -16.58 -1.72 11.80
C GLY A 71 -15.64 -2.92 11.89
N ALA A 72 -16.11 -4.00 12.52
CA ALA A 72 -15.29 -5.18 12.82
C ALA A 72 -14.71 -5.89 11.58
N ASN A 73 -15.42 -5.80 10.44
CA ASN A 73 -15.01 -6.38 9.16
C ASN A 73 -14.36 -5.36 8.22
N THR A 74 -14.05 -4.16 8.71
CA THR A 74 -13.44 -3.10 7.90
C THR A 74 -11.92 -3.15 8.01
N ILE A 75 -11.26 -3.12 6.85
CA ILE A 75 -9.82 -2.92 6.72
C ILE A 75 -9.58 -1.50 6.20
N VAL A 76 -8.95 -0.68 7.04
CA VAL A 76 -8.32 0.58 6.64
C VAL A 76 -6.85 0.28 6.41
N SER A 77 -6.38 0.40 5.18
CA SER A 77 -4.96 0.13 4.85
C SER A 77 -4.38 1.24 3.99
N SER A 78 -3.06 1.37 4.05
CA SER A 78 -2.27 2.24 3.17
C SER A 78 -2.12 1.64 1.77
N ASP A 79 -1.85 2.51 0.80
CA ASP A 79 -1.40 2.19 -0.56
C ASP A 79 0.12 2.33 -0.76
N GLY A 80 0.88 2.43 0.32
CA GLY A 80 2.34 2.60 0.31
C GLY A 80 2.81 4.05 0.25
N SER A 81 1.94 5.02 -0.03
CA SER A 81 2.33 6.44 -0.13
C SER A 81 2.06 7.27 1.13
N SER A 82 1.19 6.81 2.03
CA SER A 82 0.84 7.50 3.27
C SER A 82 0.50 6.54 4.41
N ALA A 83 0.19 7.03 5.60
CA ALA A 83 -0.37 6.17 6.64
C ALA A 83 -1.77 5.66 6.26
N ALA A 84 -2.19 4.55 6.87
CA ALA A 84 -3.55 4.03 6.71
C ALA A 84 -4.59 4.95 7.37
N LEU A 85 -4.29 5.47 8.56
CA LEU A 85 -5.08 6.52 9.21
C LEU A 85 -4.20 7.74 9.47
N THR A 86 -4.61 8.90 8.95
CA THR A 86 -3.95 10.18 9.21
C THR A 86 -4.92 11.12 9.90
N ALA A 87 -4.53 11.69 11.04
CA ALA A 87 -5.28 12.75 11.71
C ALA A 87 -4.39 13.98 11.86
N SER A 88 -4.89 15.16 11.47
CA SER A 88 -4.23 16.44 11.77
C SER A 88 -5.14 17.40 12.54
N VAL A 89 -6.28 16.90 13.02
CA VAL A 89 -7.23 17.59 13.89
C VAL A 89 -7.76 16.60 14.94
N PRO A 90 -8.22 17.08 16.10
CA PRO A 90 -8.79 16.20 17.13
C PRO A 90 -9.93 15.33 16.61
N VAL A 91 -9.81 14.01 16.80
CA VAL A 91 -10.81 13.02 16.41
C VAL A 91 -10.92 11.93 17.47
N SER A 92 -12.14 11.45 17.72
CA SER A 92 -12.37 10.25 18.50
C SER A 92 -12.51 9.04 17.57
N VAL A 93 -11.79 7.95 17.83
CA VAL A 93 -11.81 6.75 16.99
C VAL A 93 -12.15 5.52 17.81
N ARG A 94 -13.22 4.83 17.42
CA ARG A 94 -13.57 3.49 17.87
C ARG A 94 -13.21 2.50 16.77
N ASN A 95 -12.01 1.93 16.84
CA ASN A 95 -11.60 0.90 15.90
C ASN A 95 -12.01 -0.49 16.41
N LEU A 96 -12.98 -1.11 15.73
CA LEU A 96 -13.37 -2.50 15.94
C LEU A 96 -12.78 -3.44 14.88
N GLY A 97 -12.24 -2.89 13.80
CA GLY A 97 -11.62 -3.61 12.69
C GLY A 97 -10.10 -3.50 12.69
N GLN A 98 -9.54 -3.28 11.50
CA GLN A 98 -8.09 -3.29 11.26
C GLN A 98 -7.60 -1.99 10.63
N VAL A 99 -6.53 -1.41 11.19
CA VAL A 99 -5.78 -0.29 10.62
C VAL A 99 -4.36 -0.77 10.31
N LEU A 100 -4.05 -0.97 9.03
CA LEU A 100 -2.87 -1.70 8.59
C LEU A 100 -1.94 -0.80 7.76
N ALA A 101 -0.69 -0.65 8.19
CA ALA A 101 0.36 -0.14 7.32
C ALA A 101 0.50 -1.01 6.06
N SER A 102 0.98 -0.42 4.96
CA SER A 102 1.44 -1.23 3.83
C SER A 102 2.70 -2.00 4.21
N GLY A 103 3.00 -3.05 3.46
CA GLY A 103 4.34 -3.62 3.40
C GLY A 103 5.25 -2.79 2.52
N GLY A 104 6.56 -2.91 2.75
CA GLY A 104 7.57 -2.37 1.86
C GLY A 104 7.78 -3.25 0.63
N ASN A 105 8.08 -2.64 -0.52
CA ASN A 105 8.42 -3.41 -1.74
C ASN A 105 9.74 -4.16 -1.58
N GLY A 106 9.86 -5.32 -2.22
CA GLY A 106 11.13 -6.05 -2.32
C GLY A 106 12.16 -5.32 -3.17
N GLY A 107 13.44 -5.59 -2.93
CA GLY A 107 14.54 -5.07 -3.74
C GLY A 107 14.66 -5.81 -5.08
N TYR A 108 15.17 -5.13 -6.12
CA TYR A 108 15.48 -5.76 -7.40
C TYR A 108 16.76 -6.63 -7.29
N GLY A 109 16.87 -7.67 -8.14
CA GLY A 109 18.06 -8.51 -8.21
C GLY A 109 19.26 -7.84 -8.89
N GLY A 110 20.47 -8.31 -8.61
CA GLY A 110 21.70 -7.77 -9.22
C GLY A 110 21.83 -8.14 -10.70
N LEU A 111 22.33 -7.20 -11.51
CA LEU A 111 22.77 -7.46 -12.87
C LEU A 111 24.15 -8.10 -12.87
N ILE A 112 24.41 -9.00 -13.82
CA ILE A 112 25.75 -9.49 -14.10
C ILE A 112 26.04 -9.49 -15.60
N THR A 113 27.24 -9.07 -15.96
CA THR A 113 27.78 -9.19 -17.31
C THR A 113 29.05 -10.01 -17.26
N VAL A 114 29.14 -11.01 -18.13
CA VAL A 114 30.28 -11.92 -18.23
C VAL A 114 30.90 -11.76 -19.61
N PHE A 115 32.21 -11.65 -19.66
CA PHE A 115 32.97 -11.50 -20.89
C PHE A 115 33.68 -12.80 -21.23
N TYR A 116 33.43 -13.34 -22.41
CA TYR A 116 34.24 -14.38 -23.02
C TYR A 116 35.02 -13.75 -24.17
N GLN A 117 36.33 -13.61 -24.00
CA GLN A 117 37.19 -12.84 -24.90
C GLN A 117 36.67 -11.40 -25.07
N SER A 118 36.26 -10.99 -26.27
CA SER A 118 35.72 -9.66 -26.58
C SER A 118 34.18 -9.60 -26.58
N GLN A 119 33.50 -10.71 -26.29
CA GLN A 119 32.04 -10.82 -26.35
C GLN A 119 31.44 -10.81 -24.94
N ALA A 120 30.32 -10.10 -24.77
CA ALA A 120 29.62 -9.99 -23.49
C ALA A 120 28.27 -10.71 -23.54
N VAL A 121 27.92 -11.40 -22.45
CA VAL A 121 26.56 -11.88 -22.18
C VAL A 121 26.10 -11.32 -20.84
N SER A 122 24.81 -10.97 -20.75
CA SER A 122 24.26 -10.30 -19.57
C SER A 122 23.04 -11.02 -19.01
N GLY A 123 23.00 -11.12 -17.68
CA GLY A 123 21.84 -11.53 -16.92
C GLY A 123 21.28 -10.32 -16.17
N TYR A 124 20.04 -9.95 -16.43
CA TYR A 124 19.34 -8.85 -15.79
C TYR A 124 18.66 -9.33 -14.52
N GLY A 125 18.76 -8.53 -13.45
CA GLY A 125 18.10 -8.84 -12.20
C GLY A 125 16.58 -8.83 -12.30
N GLY A 126 15.92 -9.68 -11.51
CA GLY A 126 14.47 -9.72 -11.41
C GLY A 126 13.90 -8.54 -10.62
N ALA A 127 12.65 -8.15 -10.90
CA ALA A 127 11.95 -7.12 -10.16
C ALA A 127 11.59 -7.57 -8.73
N GLY A 128 11.58 -6.63 -7.78
CA GLY A 128 11.11 -6.90 -6.42
C GLY A 128 9.59 -7.09 -6.34
N GLY A 129 9.13 -7.84 -5.34
CA GLY A 129 7.71 -8.08 -5.09
C GLY A 129 7.00 -6.89 -4.45
N ALA A 130 5.72 -6.73 -4.73
CA ALA A 130 4.90 -5.68 -4.11
C ALA A 130 4.66 -5.94 -2.61
N GLY A 131 4.68 -4.90 -1.77
CA GLY A 131 4.28 -5.02 -0.37
C GLY A 131 2.77 -5.31 -0.20
N ALA A 132 2.38 -5.81 0.99
CA ALA A 132 0.96 -5.93 1.36
C ALA A 132 0.27 -4.55 1.42
N GLY A 133 -1.05 -4.50 1.24
CA GLY A 133 -1.84 -3.26 1.25
C GLY A 133 -2.59 -3.04 -0.06
N PHE A 134 -3.01 -1.79 -0.28
CA PHE A 134 -3.65 -1.40 -1.53
C PHE A 134 -2.62 -1.08 -2.61
N ALA A 135 -2.97 -1.34 -3.87
CA ALA A 135 -2.27 -0.69 -4.97
C ALA A 135 -2.54 0.83 -4.95
N PRO A 136 -1.56 1.67 -5.33
CA PRO A 136 -1.72 3.13 -5.40
C PRO A 136 -2.99 3.55 -6.15
N GLY A 137 -3.84 4.35 -5.50
CA GLY A 137 -5.07 4.86 -6.10
C GLY A 137 -6.12 3.81 -6.49
N SER A 138 -6.10 2.63 -5.87
CA SER A 138 -6.99 1.50 -6.21
C SER A 138 -7.59 0.82 -4.97
N LEU A 139 -8.67 0.06 -5.16
CA LEU A 139 -9.24 -0.83 -4.14
C LEU A 139 -8.71 -2.27 -4.25
N ALA A 140 -7.77 -2.55 -5.16
CA ALA A 140 -7.08 -3.83 -5.22
C ALA A 140 -6.21 -4.00 -3.97
N TYR A 141 -6.64 -4.89 -3.07
CA TYR A 141 -6.02 -5.15 -1.78
C TYR A 141 -5.31 -6.50 -1.77
N SER A 142 -4.09 -6.53 -1.22
CA SER A 142 -3.36 -7.76 -0.89
C SER A 142 -3.11 -7.82 0.60
N SER A 143 -3.50 -8.92 1.24
CA SER A 143 -3.23 -9.18 2.67
C SER A 143 -1.79 -9.62 2.93
N THR A 144 -1.05 -10.00 1.89
CA THR A 144 0.33 -10.48 1.96
C THR A 144 1.22 -9.75 0.97
N GLY A 145 2.53 -9.74 1.23
CA GLY A 145 3.51 -9.32 0.23
C GLY A 145 3.58 -10.31 -0.94
N GLY A 146 3.85 -9.80 -2.13
CA GLY A 146 4.07 -10.59 -3.33
C GLY A 146 5.51 -11.11 -3.42
N GLY A 147 5.71 -12.22 -4.13
CA GLY A 147 7.04 -12.70 -4.47
C GLY A 147 7.76 -11.77 -5.46
N GLY A 148 9.10 -11.74 -5.40
CA GLY A 148 9.91 -11.12 -6.45
C GLY A 148 9.94 -11.97 -7.71
N ALA A 149 10.32 -11.36 -8.83
CA ALA A 149 10.50 -12.04 -10.10
C ALA A 149 11.91 -12.65 -10.19
N SER A 150 12.04 -13.74 -10.95
CA SER A 150 13.36 -14.31 -11.25
C SER A 150 14.18 -13.41 -12.17
N GLY A 151 15.50 -13.44 -12.01
CA GLY A 151 16.42 -12.79 -12.94
C GLY A 151 16.52 -13.52 -14.29
N SER A 152 16.94 -12.82 -15.33
CA SER A 152 17.16 -13.42 -16.65
C SER A 152 18.50 -14.16 -16.71
N SER A 153 18.65 -15.06 -17.67
CA SER A 153 19.92 -15.72 -17.96
C SER A 153 20.25 -15.66 -19.44
N GLN A 154 21.54 -15.50 -19.73
CA GLN A 154 22.07 -15.53 -21.08
C GLN A 154 23.37 -16.34 -21.09
N THR A 155 23.45 -17.29 -22.01
CA THR A 155 24.63 -18.11 -22.25
C THR A 155 25.28 -17.68 -23.56
N TYR A 156 26.61 -17.66 -23.59
CA TYR A 156 27.37 -17.41 -24.82
C TYR A 156 27.11 -18.54 -25.81
N THR A 157 26.66 -18.20 -27.02
CA THR A 157 26.28 -19.17 -28.07
C THR A 157 27.27 -19.25 -29.23
N GLY A 158 28.38 -18.51 -29.14
CA GLY A 158 29.44 -18.53 -30.16
C GLY A 158 30.43 -19.69 -29.97
N PRO A 159 31.41 -19.82 -30.87
CA PRO A 159 32.46 -20.83 -30.77
C PRO A 159 33.30 -20.66 -29.50
N THR A 160 33.60 -21.77 -28.83
CA THR A 160 34.51 -21.82 -27.67
C THR A 160 35.81 -22.52 -28.03
N PHE A 161 36.90 -22.18 -27.33
CA PHE A 161 38.14 -22.94 -27.45
C PHE A 161 37.97 -24.37 -26.90
N PRO A 162 38.71 -25.36 -27.44
CA PRO A 162 38.68 -26.72 -26.91
C PRO A 162 38.98 -26.75 -25.41
N GLY A 163 38.07 -27.32 -24.61
CA GLY A 163 38.17 -27.38 -23.14
C GLY A 163 37.43 -26.27 -22.40
N ASP A 164 36.99 -25.21 -23.08
CA ASP A 164 36.19 -24.15 -22.47
C ASP A 164 34.71 -24.53 -22.37
N VAL A 165 34.08 -24.11 -21.28
CA VAL A 165 32.63 -24.20 -21.07
C VAL A 165 32.01 -22.85 -21.41
N PRO A 166 30.91 -22.78 -22.19
CA PRO A 166 30.27 -21.51 -22.53
C PRO A 166 29.95 -20.65 -21.31
N ALA A 167 30.43 -19.41 -21.33
CA ALA A 167 30.15 -18.43 -20.29
C ALA A 167 28.64 -18.21 -20.16
N THR A 168 28.12 -18.21 -18.93
CA THR A 168 26.72 -17.91 -18.63
C THR A 168 26.64 -16.82 -17.59
N ALA A 169 25.82 -15.81 -17.88
CA ALA A 169 25.41 -14.77 -16.97
C ALA A 169 23.97 -15.05 -16.49
N ARG A 170 23.75 -15.06 -15.17
CA ARG A 170 22.41 -15.15 -14.58
C ARG A 170 22.21 -13.97 -13.64
N GLY A 171 21.23 -13.12 -13.95
CA GLY A 171 20.81 -12.05 -13.06
C GLY A 171 20.21 -12.62 -11.78
N GLY A 172 20.36 -11.90 -10.69
CA GLY A 172 19.82 -12.33 -9.41
C GLY A 172 18.29 -12.19 -9.36
N ASP A 173 17.64 -12.97 -8.52
CA ASP A 173 16.20 -12.89 -8.32
C ASP A 173 15.84 -11.64 -7.49
N GLY A 174 14.66 -11.06 -7.73
CA GLY A 174 14.12 -9.99 -6.90
C GLY A 174 13.66 -10.51 -5.54
N GLY A 175 13.74 -9.67 -4.51
CA GLY A 175 13.26 -9.99 -3.17
C GLY A 175 11.74 -9.91 -3.08
N GLY A 176 11.14 -10.63 -2.13
CA GLY A 176 9.70 -10.54 -1.84
C GLY A 176 9.31 -9.21 -1.18
N GLY A 177 8.07 -8.77 -1.38
CA GLY A 177 7.49 -7.67 -0.64
C GLY A 177 7.17 -8.03 0.81
N GLY A 178 7.17 -7.04 1.69
CA GLY A 178 6.88 -7.20 3.11
C GLY A 178 5.38 -7.42 3.38
N GLY A 179 5.08 -8.08 4.49
CA GLY A 179 3.74 -8.05 5.07
C GLY A 179 3.39 -6.68 5.64
N HIS A 180 2.16 -6.52 6.15
CA HIS A 180 1.72 -5.25 6.76
C HIS A 180 2.69 -4.77 7.85
N GLY A 181 3.17 -3.53 7.72
CA GLY A 181 4.09 -2.93 8.70
C GLY A 181 5.51 -3.50 8.68
N GLN A 182 5.87 -4.31 7.67
CA GLN A 182 7.19 -4.91 7.53
C GLN A 182 7.89 -4.41 6.26
N ALA A 183 9.22 -4.27 6.33
CA ALA A 183 10.02 -3.98 5.16
C ALA A 183 9.99 -5.15 4.15
N GLY A 184 10.30 -4.84 2.89
CA GLY A 184 10.54 -5.87 1.89
C GLY A 184 11.84 -6.64 2.12
N LEU A 185 12.04 -7.70 1.36
CA LEU A 185 13.28 -8.48 1.34
C LEU A 185 14.20 -7.96 0.25
N SER A 186 15.51 -8.04 0.49
CA SER A 186 16.52 -7.70 -0.51
C SER A 186 16.49 -8.68 -1.68
N GLY A 187 16.83 -8.20 -2.88
CA GLY A 187 17.12 -9.07 -4.01
C GLY A 187 18.43 -9.82 -3.84
N PHE A 188 18.67 -10.77 -4.74
CA PHE A 188 19.88 -11.59 -4.76
C PHE A 188 20.90 -11.05 -5.77
N PRO A 189 22.21 -11.25 -5.55
CA PRO A 189 23.22 -10.90 -6.55
C PRO A 189 23.10 -11.81 -7.77
N GLY A 190 23.55 -11.30 -8.93
CA GLY A 190 23.75 -12.14 -10.11
C GLY A 190 24.92 -13.11 -9.94
N SER A 191 24.94 -14.16 -10.75
CA SER A 191 25.96 -15.21 -10.74
C SER A 191 26.49 -15.50 -12.14
N ALA A 192 27.77 -15.87 -12.22
CA ALA A 192 28.42 -16.31 -13.45
C ALA A 192 28.81 -17.79 -13.38
N SER A 193 28.84 -18.46 -14.52
CA SER A 193 29.39 -19.82 -14.66
C SER A 193 30.06 -20.02 -16.02
N GLY A 194 30.81 -21.12 -16.18
CA GLY A 194 31.57 -21.42 -17.39
C GLY A 194 32.95 -20.76 -17.41
N THR A 195 33.62 -20.81 -18.56
CA THR A 195 34.91 -20.15 -18.77
C THR A 195 34.68 -18.71 -19.22
N TYR A 196 35.26 -17.73 -18.54
CA TYR A 196 35.17 -16.31 -18.89
C TYR A 196 36.45 -15.55 -18.51
N THR A 197 36.72 -14.46 -19.21
CA THR A 197 37.92 -13.63 -19.01
C THR A 197 37.72 -12.60 -17.90
N SER A 198 36.51 -12.06 -17.76
CA SER A 198 36.16 -11.14 -16.69
C SER A 198 34.64 -11.10 -16.48
N SER A 199 34.23 -10.51 -15.35
CA SER A 199 32.82 -10.27 -15.05
C SER A 199 32.66 -8.92 -14.35
N SER A 200 31.52 -8.28 -14.56
CA SER A 200 31.07 -7.13 -13.78
C SER A 200 29.68 -7.40 -13.22
N SER A 201 29.42 -6.93 -12.00
CA SER A 201 28.13 -7.12 -11.33
C SER A 201 27.66 -5.83 -10.69
N SER A 202 26.35 -5.58 -10.72
CA SER A 202 25.72 -4.59 -9.87
C SER A 202 25.23 -5.25 -8.59
N PRO A 203 25.29 -4.55 -7.44
CA PRO A 203 24.62 -5.05 -6.25
C PRO A 203 23.09 -5.11 -6.47
N PRO A 204 22.37 -5.94 -5.71
CA PRO A 204 20.91 -5.89 -5.63
C PRO A 204 20.42 -4.52 -5.13
N GLY A 205 19.17 -4.22 -5.45
CA GLY A 205 18.49 -3.02 -5.01
C GLY A 205 18.13 -3.01 -3.53
N GLY A 206 18.03 -1.80 -2.97
CA GLY A 206 17.51 -1.58 -1.63
C GLY A 206 16.04 -2.00 -1.51
N VAL A 207 15.61 -2.23 -0.26
CA VAL A 207 14.24 -2.62 0.07
C VAL A 207 13.38 -1.40 0.34
N GLY A 208 12.09 -1.51 0.03
CA GLY A 208 11.10 -0.53 0.44
C GLY A 208 10.82 -0.62 1.94
N SER A 209 10.64 0.54 2.57
CA SER A 209 10.10 0.64 3.93
C SER A 209 8.57 0.49 3.92
N PRO A 210 7.98 -0.08 4.99
CA PRO A 210 6.53 -0.05 5.15
C PRO A 210 6.03 1.38 5.41
N SER A 211 4.74 1.62 5.20
CA SER A 211 4.09 2.84 5.67
C SER A 211 3.84 2.82 7.19
N ASN A 212 3.36 3.93 7.73
CA ASN A 212 2.78 3.93 9.07
C ASN A 212 1.35 3.34 9.03
N ALA A 213 0.91 2.76 10.15
CA ALA A 213 -0.50 2.44 10.35
C ALA A 213 -1.26 3.72 10.68
N VAL A 214 -0.68 4.54 11.56
CA VAL A 214 -1.29 5.77 12.07
C VAL A 214 -0.27 6.91 12.05
N THR A 215 -0.67 8.06 11.52
CA THR A 215 0.05 9.33 11.64
C THR A 215 -0.84 10.38 12.30
N GLY A 216 -0.26 11.13 13.24
CA GLY A 216 -0.97 12.12 14.04
C GLY A 216 -1.70 11.51 15.23
N ASN A 217 -1.14 10.48 15.85
CA ASN A 217 -1.76 9.78 16.98
C ASN A 217 -2.05 10.71 18.18
N SER A 218 -1.29 11.80 18.34
CA SER A 218 -1.55 12.84 19.35
C SER A 218 -2.89 13.56 19.17
N TYR A 219 -3.47 13.54 17.96
CA TYR A 219 -4.80 14.08 17.68
C TYR A 219 -5.92 13.06 17.84
N ILE A 220 -5.60 11.79 18.10
CA ILE A 220 -6.58 10.71 18.15
C ILE A 220 -6.86 10.32 19.60
N THR A 221 -8.12 10.47 20.00
CA THR A 221 -8.64 9.83 21.21
C THR A 221 -9.20 8.46 20.85
N TRP A 222 -8.50 7.39 21.26
CA TRP A 222 -8.95 6.02 21.00
C TRP A 222 -10.03 5.60 22.00
N LEU A 223 -11.25 5.43 21.51
CA LEU A 223 -12.37 4.84 22.26
C LEU A 223 -12.33 3.30 22.24
N ALA A 224 -11.73 2.75 21.18
CA ALA A 224 -11.31 1.35 21.05
C ALA A 224 -10.16 1.31 20.06
N THR A 225 -9.12 0.54 20.34
CA THR A 225 -7.89 0.53 19.52
C THR A 225 -7.93 -0.48 18.38
N GLY A 226 -8.69 -1.58 18.51
CA GLY A 226 -8.78 -2.66 17.52
C GLY A 226 -7.42 -3.24 17.13
N THR A 227 -7.34 -3.84 15.95
CA THR A 227 -6.06 -4.27 15.39
C THR A 227 -5.37 -3.10 14.69
N ARG A 228 -4.10 -2.87 15.02
CA ARG A 228 -3.23 -1.89 14.38
C ARG A 228 -1.87 -2.53 14.10
N THR A 229 -1.41 -2.52 12.86
CA THR A 229 -0.14 -3.17 12.46
C THR A 229 0.72 -2.19 11.68
N GLY A 230 1.93 -1.92 12.18
CA GLY A 230 2.86 -0.92 11.65
C GLY A 230 3.10 0.23 12.62
N ALA A 231 3.92 1.20 12.23
CA ALA A 231 4.27 2.33 13.09
C ALA A 231 3.06 3.22 13.41
N ILE A 232 3.06 3.76 14.64
CA ILE A 232 2.07 4.71 15.14
C ILE A 232 2.85 5.94 15.59
N THR A 233 2.62 7.06 14.90
CA THR A 233 3.34 8.34 15.12
C THR A 233 2.36 9.46 15.39
#